data_AF-A0A8S9W0P3-F1
#
_entry.id   AF-A0A8S9W0P3-F1
#
_cell.length_a   1.000
_cell.length_b   1.000
_cell.length_c   1.000
_cell.angle_alpha   90.00
_cell.angle_beta   90.00
_cell.angle_gamma   90.00
#
_symmetry.space_group_name_H-M   'P 1'
#
loop_
_entity.id
_entity.type
_entity.pdbx_description
1 polymer ?
#
loop_
_entity_poly.entity_id
_entity_poly.type
_entity_poly.pdbx_seq_one_letter_code
_entity_poly.pdbx_strand_id
1 'polypeptide(L)'
;MSKRIEAIVKPDLLIWARESAGFTKEGAADELGVKLQKLEDWEYGISRPTIKQLRKLGKQYKRPIAVFYLDEKPIDFQPLHDFRRISGTIGFQQPVQLNFEIRQAIYRGQVALNLIEDLYGKLPGFKHEISITDDPEMVGSQIRDILKVDSEKQKKVSGKRIARINDLAILPVEE
;
A
#
# COMPACT_ATOMS: atom_id res chain seq x y z
N MET A 1 6.93 -42.68 6.71
CA MET A 1 6.61 -41.24 6.87
C MET A 1 7.10 -40.50 5.63
N SER A 2 6.23 -39.89 4.82
CA SER A 2 6.69 -39.18 3.59
C SER A 2 7.55 -37.98 3.96
N LYS A 3 8.74 -37.87 3.37
CA LYS A 3 9.67 -36.75 3.58
C LYS A 3 8.97 -35.45 3.17
N ARG A 4 8.74 -34.54 4.13
CA ARG A 4 8.14 -33.23 3.85
C ARG A 4 9.22 -32.36 3.21
N ILE A 5 8.92 -31.80 2.04
CA ILE A 5 9.85 -30.90 1.35
C ILE A 5 9.78 -29.53 2.01
N GLU A 6 10.89 -29.14 2.63
CA GLU A 6 11.08 -27.81 3.20
C GLU A 6 11.31 -26.78 2.11
N ALA A 7 10.78 -25.58 2.32
CA ALA A 7 11.05 -24.44 1.46
C ALA A 7 12.32 -23.74 1.94
N ILE A 8 13.30 -23.61 1.04
CA ILE A 8 14.52 -22.85 1.29
C ILE A 8 14.19 -21.37 1.03
N VAL A 9 13.85 -20.64 2.08
CA VAL A 9 13.45 -19.23 2.02
C VAL A 9 14.20 -18.42 3.08
N LYS A 10 14.38 -17.13 2.82
CA LYS A 10 15.04 -16.20 3.74
C LYS A 10 14.06 -15.74 4.83
N PRO A 11 14.45 -15.72 6.11
CA PRO A 11 13.58 -15.25 7.19
C PRO A 11 13.08 -13.81 6.99
N ASP A 12 13.93 -12.93 6.47
CA ASP A 12 13.59 -11.53 6.18
C ASP A 12 12.40 -11.39 5.23
N LEU A 13 12.24 -12.30 4.26
CA LEU A 13 11.11 -12.30 3.35
C LEU A 13 9.82 -12.79 4.01
N LEU A 14 9.92 -13.68 5.00
CA LEU A 14 8.76 -14.12 5.79
C LEU A 14 8.25 -12.97 6.65
N ILE A 15 9.16 -12.28 7.35
CA ILE A 15 8.87 -11.10 8.17
C ILE A 15 8.24 -10.01 7.29
N TRP A 16 8.91 -9.64 6.20
CA TRP A 16 8.41 -8.63 5.26
C TRP A 16 7.02 -8.98 4.71
N ALA A 17 6.76 -10.24 4.38
CA ALA A 17 5.46 -10.64 3.84
C ALA A 17 4.34 -10.53 4.88
N ARG A 18 4.63 -10.87 6.15
CA ARG A 18 3.69 -10.72 7.28
C ARG A 18 3.40 -9.24 7.56
N GLU A 19 4.45 -8.45 7.73
CA GLU A 19 4.36 -7.03 8.10
C GLU A 19 3.72 -6.21 6.99
N SER A 20 4.12 -6.44 5.73
CA SER A 20 3.52 -5.75 4.57
C SER A 20 2.07 -6.14 4.30
N ALA A 21 1.62 -7.27 4.85
CA ALA A 21 0.21 -7.65 4.84
C ALA A 21 -0.57 -7.08 6.05
N GLY A 22 0.14 -6.57 7.08
CA GLY A 22 -0.46 -6.00 8.29
C GLY A 22 -0.82 -7.03 9.36
N PHE A 23 -0.26 -8.24 9.30
CA PHE A 23 -0.53 -9.25 10.31
C PHE A 23 0.40 -9.08 11.53
N THR A 24 -0.18 -9.18 12.73
CA THR A 24 0.58 -9.48 13.95
C THR A 24 1.09 -10.92 13.89
N LYS A 25 2.07 -11.27 14.73
CA LYS A 25 2.58 -12.65 14.77
C LYS A 25 1.49 -13.62 15.21
N GLU A 26 0.67 -13.21 16.18
CA GLU A 26 -0.46 -13.98 16.71
C GLU A 26 -1.52 -14.18 15.62
N GLY A 27 -1.96 -13.11 14.98
CA GLY A 27 -2.96 -13.17 13.91
C GLY A 27 -2.48 -13.99 12.70
N ALA A 28 -1.19 -13.91 12.36
CA ALA A 28 -0.60 -14.76 11.34
C ALA A 28 -0.59 -16.24 11.74
N ALA A 29 -0.20 -16.56 12.98
CA ALA A 29 -0.16 -17.92 13.48
C ALA A 29 -1.56 -18.58 13.48
N ASP A 30 -2.57 -17.82 13.92
CA ASP A 30 -3.97 -18.26 13.94
C ASP A 30 -4.50 -18.52 12.52
N GLU A 31 -4.30 -17.57 11.60
CA GLU A 31 -4.75 -17.71 10.19
C GLU A 31 -4.03 -18.88 9.47
N LEU A 32 -2.79 -19.17 9.88
CA LEU A 32 -2.01 -20.29 9.39
C LEU A 32 -2.35 -21.61 10.08
N GLY A 33 -3.03 -21.59 11.22
CA GLY A 33 -3.30 -22.78 12.03
C GLY A 33 -2.01 -23.43 12.54
N VAL A 34 -1.01 -22.62 12.88
CA VAL A 34 0.27 -23.06 13.48
C VAL A 34 0.44 -22.43 14.85
N LYS A 35 1.25 -23.05 15.71
CA LYS A 35 1.62 -22.44 16.98
C LYS A 35 2.44 -21.18 16.73
N LEU A 36 2.22 -20.12 17.52
CA LEU A 36 2.99 -18.87 17.47
C LEU A 36 4.49 -19.12 17.45
N GLN A 37 4.99 -19.93 18.38
CA GLN A 37 6.41 -20.30 18.46
C GLN A 37 6.96 -20.85 17.14
N LYS A 38 6.17 -21.62 16.41
CA LYS A 38 6.61 -22.22 15.14
C LYS A 38 6.75 -21.17 14.03
N LEU A 39 5.85 -20.18 14.00
CA LEU A 39 5.96 -19.05 13.09
C LEU A 39 7.21 -18.24 13.43
N GLU A 40 7.45 -17.98 14.71
CA GLU A 40 8.66 -17.28 15.18
C GLU A 40 9.93 -18.04 14.82
N ASP A 41 9.98 -19.35 15.01
CA ASP A 41 11.12 -20.18 14.61
C ASP A 41 11.42 -20.05 13.10
N TRP A 42 10.40 -19.84 12.26
CA TRP A 42 10.60 -19.57 10.83
C TRP A 42 11.17 -18.16 10.59
N GLU A 43 10.64 -17.15 11.28
CA GLU A 43 11.11 -15.76 11.19
C GLU A 43 12.50 -15.55 11.80
N TYR A 44 12.93 -16.40 12.74
CA TYR A 44 14.30 -16.43 13.27
C TYR A 44 15.25 -17.33 12.48
N GLY A 45 14.74 -18.11 11.51
CA GLY A 45 15.56 -19.05 10.73
C GLY A 45 15.99 -20.32 11.49
N ILE A 46 15.41 -20.57 12.67
CA ILE A 46 15.64 -21.78 13.48
C ILE A 46 15.05 -23.02 12.77
N SER A 47 13.90 -22.85 12.12
CA SER A 47 13.28 -23.89 11.30
C SER A 47 12.72 -23.30 10.01
N ARG A 48 12.20 -24.16 9.12
CA ARG A 48 11.66 -23.73 7.81
C ARG A 48 10.22 -24.21 7.59
N PRO A 49 9.39 -23.41 6.90
CA PRO A 49 8.09 -23.88 6.46
C PRO A 49 8.26 -24.93 5.35
N THR A 50 7.32 -25.87 5.26
CA THR A 50 7.20 -26.71 4.06
C THR A 50 6.69 -25.91 2.87
N ILE A 51 6.91 -26.39 1.63
CA ILE A 51 6.37 -25.74 0.42
C ILE A 51 4.85 -25.54 0.51
N LYS A 52 4.13 -26.49 1.12
CA LYS A 52 2.68 -26.38 1.34
C LYS A 52 2.32 -25.25 2.31
N GLN A 53 3.10 -25.08 3.38
CA GLN A 53 2.92 -23.99 4.35
C GLN A 53 3.30 -22.64 3.74
N LEU A 54 4.38 -22.57 2.97
CA LEU A 54 4.76 -21.36 2.24
C LEU A 54 3.69 -20.93 1.23
N ARG A 55 3.06 -21.88 0.55
CA ARG A 55 1.92 -21.58 -0.32
C ARG A 55 0.71 -21.05 0.46
N LYS A 56 0.47 -21.55 1.68
CA LYS A 56 -0.58 -21.04 2.55
C LYS A 56 -0.26 -19.60 2.98
N LEU A 57 0.97 -19.33 3.42
CA LEU A 57 1.47 -17.98 3.70
C LEU A 57 1.22 -17.02 2.54
N GLY A 58 1.65 -17.38 1.32
CA GLY A 58 1.42 -16.55 0.14
C GLY A 58 -0.06 -16.24 -0.12
N LYS A 59 -0.95 -17.23 0.04
CA LYS A 59 -2.40 -17.02 -0.10
C LYS A 59 -2.96 -16.05 0.95
N GLN A 60 -2.57 -16.20 2.21
CA GLN A 60 -3.08 -15.36 3.30
C GLN A 60 -2.55 -13.93 3.23
N TYR A 61 -1.28 -13.75 2.88
CA TYR A 61 -0.67 -12.43 2.77
C TYR A 61 -0.95 -11.73 1.43
N LYS A 62 -1.67 -12.42 0.52
CA LYS A 62 -1.94 -11.98 -0.86
C LYS A 62 -0.63 -11.65 -1.59
N ARG A 63 0.32 -12.59 -1.53
CA ARG A 63 1.64 -12.50 -2.18
C ARG A 63 1.88 -13.74 -3.05
N PRO A 64 2.39 -13.58 -4.28
CA PRO A 64 2.86 -14.72 -5.06
C PRO A 64 3.95 -15.48 -4.32
N ILE A 65 3.93 -16.82 -4.40
CA ILE A 65 4.92 -17.65 -3.71
C ILE A 65 6.36 -17.36 -4.15
N ALA A 66 6.54 -16.90 -5.40
CA ALA A 66 7.85 -16.54 -5.95
C ALA A 66 8.55 -15.44 -5.16
N VAL A 67 7.79 -14.54 -4.51
CA VAL A 67 8.36 -13.42 -3.74
C VAL A 67 9.22 -13.91 -2.58
N PHE A 68 8.92 -15.07 -2.00
CA PHE A 68 9.70 -15.65 -0.90
C PHE A 68 11.06 -16.22 -1.33
N TYR A 69 11.33 -16.26 -2.63
CA TYR A 69 12.58 -16.73 -3.23
C TYR A 69 13.41 -15.59 -3.84
N LEU A 70 13.05 -14.33 -3.59
CA LEU A 70 13.87 -13.19 -3.99
C LEU A 70 15.17 -13.14 -3.19
N ASP A 71 16.17 -12.45 -3.73
CA ASP A 71 17.42 -12.26 -3.00
C ASP A 71 17.28 -11.29 -1.84
N GLU A 72 16.45 -10.27 -2.00
CA GLU A 72 16.17 -9.25 -1.01
C GLU A 72 14.69 -8.90 -0.97
N LYS A 73 14.26 -8.28 0.14
CA LYS A 73 12.87 -7.84 0.31
C LYS A 73 12.58 -6.64 -0.62
N PRO A 74 11.41 -6.60 -1.27
CA PRO A 74 11.00 -5.43 -2.05
C PRO A 74 10.93 -4.15 -1.21
N ILE A 75 11.37 -3.03 -1.77
CA ILE A 75 11.43 -1.71 -1.11
C ILE A 75 10.06 -1.01 -1.12
N ASP A 76 9.15 -1.44 -2.01
CA ASP A 76 7.91 -0.75 -2.35
C ASP A 76 6.85 -0.69 -1.24
N PHE A 77 7.12 -1.26 -0.06
CA PHE A 77 6.17 -1.21 1.04
C PHE A 77 6.29 0.11 1.80
N GLN A 78 5.32 1.00 1.57
CA GLN A 78 5.07 2.13 2.46
C GLN A 78 3.68 1.99 3.10
N PRO A 79 3.59 1.91 4.44
CA PRO A 79 2.30 1.97 5.11
C PRO A 79 1.63 3.32 4.83
N LEU A 80 0.31 3.31 4.64
CA LEU A 80 -0.44 4.54 4.40
C LEU A 80 -0.37 5.42 5.65
N HIS A 81 0.20 6.61 5.51
CA HIS A 81 0.27 7.59 6.59
C HIS A 81 -1.10 8.28 6.73
N ASP A 82 -1.73 8.19 7.90
CA ASP A 82 -2.88 9.04 8.22
C ASP A 82 -2.38 10.37 8.79
N PHE A 83 -2.28 11.36 7.90
CA PHE A 83 -1.83 12.73 8.23
C PHE A 83 -2.82 13.52 9.09
N ARG A 84 -4.01 12.98 9.37
CA ARG A 84 -4.96 13.59 10.34
C ARG A 84 -4.64 13.19 11.79
N ARG A 85 -3.53 12.47 11.95
CA ARG A 85 -2.90 11.99 13.19
C ARG A 85 -2.50 13.14 14.13
N ILE A 86 -3.06 13.26 15.34
CA ILE A 86 -2.44 14.09 16.38
C ILE A 86 -1.27 13.30 17.00
N SER A 87 -0.08 13.89 17.02
CA SER A 87 1.13 13.30 17.62
C SER A 87 0.88 12.86 19.07
N GLY A 88 1.33 11.64 19.40
CA GLY A 88 1.19 11.07 20.75
C GLY A 88 -0.06 10.21 20.98
N THR A 89 -0.94 10.07 19.98
CA THR A 89 -2.10 9.16 20.08
C THR A 89 -1.75 7.74 19.62
N ILE A 90 -2.20 6.72 20.36
CA ILE A 90 -2.00 5.30 19.99
C ILE A 90 -2.58 5.05 18.59
N GLY A 91 -1.78 4.39 17.76
CA GLY A 91 -2.14 3.83 16.44
C GLY A 91 -3.59 3.38 16.30
N PHE A 92 -4.33 3.87 15.29
CA PHE A 92 -5.35 2.99 14.71
C PHE A 92 -4.59 1.83 14.05
N GLN A 93 -4.69 0.63 14.61
CA GLN A 93 -4.14 -0.55 13.94
C GLN A 93 -4.96 -0.79 12.67
N GLN A 94 -4.34 -0.61 11.51
CA GLN A 94 -5.01 -0.80 10.24
C GLN A 94 -5.43 -2.26 10.08
N PRO A 95 -6.71 -2.54 9.81
CA PRO A 95 -7.15 -3.90 9.51
C PRO A 95 -6.41 -4.46 8.31
N VAL A 96 -6.06 -5.75 8.35
CA VAL A 96 -5.40 -6.47 7.25
C VAL A 96 -6.15 -6.29 5.93
N GLN A 97 -7.48 -6.37 5.95
CA GLN A 97 -8.32 -6.18 4.77
C GLN A 97 -8.13 -4.78 4.15
N LEU A 98 -8.00 -3.73 4.97
CA LEU A 98 -7.76 -2.39 4.46
C LEU A 98 -6.43 -2.31 3.70
N ASN A 99 -5.39 -2.98 4.20
CA ASN A 99 -4.09 -3.03 3.50
C ASN A 99 -4.18 -3.75 2.15
N PHE A 100 -5.08 -4.73 2.01
CA PHE A 100 -5.31 -5.41 0.72
C PHE A 100 -5.98 -4.47 -0.28
N GLU A 101 -7.02 -3.76 0.15
CA GLU A 101 -7.73 -2.80 -0.70
C GLU A 101 -6.81 -1.64 -1.12
N ILE A 102 -6.00 -1.10 -0.21
CA ILE A 102 -5.01 -0.06 -0.52
C ILE A 102 -4.03 -0.57 -1.58
N ARG A 103 -3.44 -1.75 -1.38
CA ARG A 103 -2.51 -2.34 -2.36
C ARG A 103 -3.17 -2.55 -3.72
N GLN A 104 -4.42 -3.00 -3.74
CA GLN A 104 -5.16 -3.18 -4.99
C GLN A 104 -5.43 -1.84 -5.69
N ALA A 105 -5.79 -0.80 -4.95
CA ALA A 105 -6.01 0.54 -5.49
C ALA A 105 -4.72 1.11 -6.10
N ILE A 106 -3.59 1.01 -5.39
CA ILE A 106 -2.27 1.44 -5.89
C ILE A 106 -1.91 0.67 -7.16
N TYR A 107 -2.04 -0.66 -7.15
CA TYR A 107 -1.76 -1.49 -8.32
C TYR A 107 -2.60 -1.10 -9.54
N ARG A 108 -3.91 -0.89 -9.34
CA ARG A 108 -4.81 -0.44 -10.42
C ARG A 108 -4.41 0.95 -10.94
N GLY A 109 -4.02 1.86 -10.05
CA GLY A 109 -3.50 3.16 -10.44
C GLY A 109 -2.26 3.04 -11.32
N GLN A 110 -1.28 2.20 -10.93
CA GLN A 110 -0.08 1.96 -11.73
C GLN A 110 -0.40 1.34 -13.10
N VAL A 111 -1.31 0.37 -13.14
CA VAL A 111 -1.75 -0.24 -14.40
C VAL A 111 -2.40 0.78 -15.31
N ALA A 112 -3.25 1.66 -14.77
CA ALA A 112 -3.87 2.73 -15.53
C ALA A 112 -2.84 3.72 -16.08
N LEU A 113 -1.84 4.11 -15.28
CA LEU A 113 -0.74 4.98 -15.73
C LEU A 113 0.06 4.33 -16.86
N ASN A 114 0.47 3.07 -16.70
CA ASN A 114 1.19 2.33 -17.74
C ASN A 114 0.38 2.26 -19.05
N LEU A 115 -0.94 1.98 -18.95
CA LEU A 115 -1.82 1.94 -20.11
C LEU A 115 -1.94 3.30 -20.81
N ILE A 116 -2.03 4.39 -20.04
CA ILE A 116 -2.05 5.75 -20.60
C ILE A 116 -0.73 6.05 -21.31
N GLU A 117 0.40 5.68 -20.71
CA GLU A 117 1.72 5.85 -21.34
C GLU A 117 1.86 5.08 -22.65
N ASP A 118 1.35 3.84 -22.70
CA ASP A 118 1.38 3.01 -23.92
C ASP A 118 0.50 3.58 -25.04
N LEU A 119 -0.65 4.18 -24.70
CA LEU A 119 -1.62 4.69 -25.68
C LEU A 119 -1.35 6.13 -26.13
N TYR A 120 -0.94 7.01 -25.21
CA TYR A 120 -0.85 8.46 -25.44
C TYR A 120 0.55 9.02 -25.21
N GLY A 121 1.53 8.18 -24.83
CA GLY A 121 2.87 8.60 -24.48
C GLY A 121 2.98 9.12 -23.05
N LYS A 122 4.19 9.58 -22.68
CA LYS A 122 4.49 9.99 -21.30
C LYS A 122 3.60 11.14 -20.84
N LEU A 123 3.01 10.98 -19.66
CA LEU A 123 2.26 12.05 -19.01
C LEU A 123 3.18 13.23 -18.69
N PRO A 124 2.71 14.48 -18.87
CA PRO A 124 3.46 15.64 -18.42
C PRO A 124 3.64 15.57 -16.90
N GLY A 125 4.89 15.66 -16.45
CA GLY A 125 5.19 15.71 -15.02
C GLY A 125 4.52 16.91 -14.35
N PHE A 126 4.27 16.81 -13.04
CA PHE A 126 3.77 17.94 -12.27
C PHE A 126 4.87 19.01 -12.15
N LYS A 127 4.66 20.16 -12.80
CA LYS A 127 5.70 21.20 -12.98
C LYS A 127 5.90 22.13 -11.78
N HIS A 128 5.18 21.93 -10.69
CA HIS A 128 5.25 22.83 -9.53
C HIS A 128 5.96 22.11 -8.38
N GLU A 129 7.12 22.61 -8.00
CA GLU A 129 7.84 22.19 -6.81
C GLU A 129 7.50 23.15 -5.65
N ILE A 130 7.23 22.58 -4.48
CA ILE A 130 6.94 23.32 -3.26
C ILE A 130 7.89 22.77 -2.19
N SER A 131 8.52 23.66 -1.44
CA SER A 131 9.40 23.32 -0.32
C SER A 131 8.63 23.32 1.01
N ILE A 132 9.11 22.53 1.97
CA ILE A 132 8.58 22.51 3.35
C ILE A 132 8.82 23.86 4.06
N THR A 133 9.78 24.66 3.58
CA THR A 133 10.10 25.99 4.11
C THR A 133 9.17 27.09 3.60
N ASP A 134 8.32 26.80 2.62
CA ASP A 134 7.47 27.80 2.00
C ASP A 134 6.29 28.17 2.90
N ASP A 135 5.81 29.41 2.77
CA ASP A 135 4.68 29.89 3.55
C ASP A 135 3.38 29.12 3.20
N PRO A 136 2.72 28.46 4.17
CA PRO A 136 1.55 27.64 3.90
C PRO A 136 0.38 28.39 3.26
N GLU A 137 0.19 29.69 3.55
CA GLU A 137 -0.88 30.48 2.96
C GLU A 137 -0.63 30.76 1.48
N MET A 138 0.61 31.16 1.14
CA MET A 138 1.04 31.36 -0.24
C MET A 138 0.93 30.07 -1.07
N VAL A 139 1.41 28.95 -0.53
CA VAL A 139 1.30 27.63 -1.17
C VAL A 139 -0.17 27.25 -1.38
N GLY A 140 -1.02 27.51 -0.38
CA GLY A 140 -2.46 27.27 -0.48
C GLY A 140 -3.11 28.05 -1.61
N SER A 141 -2.72 29.32 -1.82
CA SER A 141 -3.20 30.14 -2.94
C SER A 141 -2.73 29.58 -4.28
N GLN A 142 -1.44 29.25 -4.40
CA GLN A 142 -0.87 28.67 -5.63
C GLN A 142 -1.56 27.36 -6.03
N ILE A 143 -1.81 26.46 -5.07
CA ILE A 143 -2.51 25.20 -5.33
C ILE A 143 -3.94 25.47 -5.80
N ARG A 144 -4.65 26.44 -5.22
CA ARG A 144 -6.01 26.80 -5.66
C ARG A 144 -6.03 27.31 -7.08
N ASP A 145 -5.04 28.12 -7.47
CA ASP A 145 -4.91 28.64 -8.83
C ASP A 145 -4.64 27.51 -9.83
N ILE A 146 -3.75 26.56 -9.48
CA ILE A 146 -3.45 25.37 -10.30
C ILE A 146 -4.68 24.49 -10.48
N LEU A 147 -5.41 24.19 -9.40
CA LEU A 147 -6.60 23.35 -9.44
C LEU A 147 -7.83 24.08 -10.00
N LYS A 148 -7.75 25.41 -10.19
CA LYS A 148 -8.86 26.30 -10.58
C LYS A 148 -10.07 26.24 -9.63
N VAL A 149 -9.82 25.96 -8.35
CA VAL A 149 -10.83 25.83 -7.28
C VAL A 149 -10.77 27.03 -6.34
N ASP A 150 -11.68 27.98 -6.52
CA ASP A 150 -11.86 29.10 -5.60
C ASP A 150 -12.66 28.72 -4.34
N SER A 151 -12.58 29.58 -3.32
CA SER A 151 -13.27 29.38 -2.03
C SER A 151 -14.79 29.37 -2.13
N GLU A 152 -15.37 30.07 -3.10
CA GLU A 152 -16.82 30.17 -3.30
C GLU A 152 -17.38 28.92 -3.99
N LYS A 153 -16.67 28.38 -4.99
CA LYS A 153 -16.94 27.07 -5.62
C LYS A 153 -16.89 25.96 -4.58
N GLN A 154 -15.90 25.98 -3.68
CA GLN A 154 -15.77 24.99 -2.62
C GLN A 154 -16.99 24.97 -1.68
N LYS A 155 -17.46 26.15 -1.25
CA LYS A 155 -18.63 26.28 -0.36
C LYS A 155 -19.90 25.73 -1.00
N LYS A 156 -20.10 25.95 -2.30
CA LYS A 156 -21.27 25.44 -3.05
C LYS A 156 -21.33 23.92 -3.12
N VAL A 157 -20.18 23.24 -3.12
CA VAL A 157 -20.05 21.77 -3.25
C VAL A 157 -20.19 21.04 -1.89
N SER A 158 -20.31 21.76 -0.77
CA SER A 158 -20.31 21.19 0.58
C SER A 158 -21.46 20.21 0.86
N GLY A 159 -22.57 20.27 0.12
CA GLY A 159 -23.82 19.55 0.44
C GLY A 159 -24.03 18.14 -0.12
N LYS A 160 -23.30 17.66 -1.13
CA LYS A 160 -23.54 16.32 -1.75
C LYS A 160 -22.23 15.60 -2.05
N ARG A 161 -21.93 14.54 -1.30
CA ARG A 161 -20.69 13.74 -1.37
C ARG A 161 -20.35 13.17 -2.76
N ILE A 162 -21.35 12.98 -3.63
CA ILE A 162 -21.23 12.27 -4.92
C ILE A 162 -20.91 13.23 -6.09
N ALA A 163 -21.21 14.53 -5.98
CA ALA A 163 -20.92 15.50 -7.05
C ALA A 163 -19.42 15.88 -7.16
N ARG A 164 -18.59 15.43 -6.20
CA ARG A 164 -17.23 15.94 -6.00
C ARG A 164 -16.16 15.43 -6.96
N ILE A 165 -16.40 14.36 -7.72
CA ILE A 165 -15.34 13.78 -8.56
C ILE A 165 -15.48 14.24 -10.01
N ASN A 166 -16.71 14.36 -10.52
CA ASN A 166 -16.94 14.79 -11.90
C ASN A 166 -16.82 16.31 -12.07
N ASP A 167 -17.25 17.11 -11.09
CA ASP A 167 -17.18 18.59 -11.17
C ASP A 167 -15.77 19.15 -10.86
N LEU A 168 -14.87 18.32 -10.33
CA LEU A 168 -13.48 18.64 -10.00
C LEU A 168 -12.47 17.89 -10.90
N ALA A 169 -12.92 17.32 -12.03
CA ALA A 169 -12.06 16.59 -12.95
C ALA A 169 -10.99 17.52 -13.56
N ILE A 170 -9.79 17.48 -12.97
CA ILE A 170 -8.57 18.19 -13.40
C ILE A 170 -7.82 17.36 -14.45
N LEU A 171 -8.53 16.77 -15.42
CA LEU A 171 -7.86 16.21 -16.60
C LEU A 171 -8.41 16.93 -17.83
N PRO A 172 -7.56 17.64 -18.60
CA PRO A 172 -7.95 18.05 -19.93
C PRO A 172 -8.09 16.78 -20.75
N VAL A 173 -9.32 16.36 -21.00
CA VAL A 173 -9.62 15.54 -22.17
C VAL A 173 -9.69 16.56 -23.32
N GLU A 174 -8.54 16.87 -23.91
CA GLU A 174 -8.53 17.54 -25.21
C GLU A 174 -8.86 16.49 -26.28
N GLU A 175 -9.82 16.83 -27.14
CA GLU A 175 -10.24 16.06 -28.33
C GLU A 175 -9.14 15.99 -29.39
#